data_AF-A0A6P2FHS0-F1
#
_entry.id   AF-A0A6P2FHS0-F1
#
_cell.length_a   1.000
_cell.length_b   1.000
_cell.length_c   1.000
_cell.angle_alpha   90.00
_cell.angle_beta   90.00
_cell.angle_gamma   90.00
#
_symmetry.space_group_name_H-M   'P 1'
#
loop_
_entity.id
_entity.type
_entity.pdbx_description
1 polymer ?
#
loop_
_entity_poly.entity_id
_entity_poly.type
_entity_poly.pdbx_seq_one_letter_code
_entity_poly.pdbx_strand_id
1 'polypeptide(L)'
;MTRTTRQQAFFEEILARMKAEILADMSTGRVPAFVTSFGDLHDHVDANEYGGLCEDGVIELGNSLFTERTDPDTLQTQAMMDVSNDLQDECDEWLKAGDHFAQMPHFPGFEHEGMLITNPTAEARGKMSPEHYGFEVVSTGGGCTAWARKIDDRLRVLLTDTVGTSHDIMDDDQFMLGLHDDEGQELAIWTMAVGVVPDDDAPPAEAATAVAPESREEILASALRGLMAVATWDEDTDRAKFDAAWEQAQRVLSGSQP
;
A
#
# COMPACT_ATOMS: atom_id res chain seq x y z
N MET A 1 -15.04 30.73 -5.02
CA MET A 1 -14.72 32.03 -4.37
C MET A 1 -13.30 31.98 -3.84
N THR A 2 -12.57 33.09 -3.79
CA THR A 2 -11.24 33.11 -3.15
C THR A 2 -11.41 33.16 -1.63
N ARG A 3 -10.87 32.17 -0.91
CA ARG A 3 -10.89 32.13 0.55
C ARG A 3 -10.05 33.27 1.13
N THR A 4 -10.47 33.86 2.24
CA THR A 4 -9.64 34.77 3.04
C THR A 4 -8.47 34.00 3.66
N THR A 5 -7.43 34.68 4.13
CA THR A 5 -6.28 34.04 4.80
C THR A 5 -6.70 33.15 5.98
N ARG A 6 -7.68 33.59 6.77
CA ARG A 6 -8.15 32.82 7.94
C ARG A 6 -8.97 31.59 7.53
N GLN A 7 -9.79 31.72 6.48
CA GLN A 7 -10.53 30.59 5.90
C GLN A 7 -9.58 29.57 5.25
N GLN A 8 -8.53 30.06 4.59
CA GLN A 8 -7.51 29.21 3.98
C GLN A 8 -6.70 28.44 5.04
N ALA A 9 -6.28 29.11 6.12
CA ALA A 9 -5.58 28.45 7.22
C ALA A 9 -6.43 27.36 7.89
N PHE A 10 -7.72 27.63 8.11
CA PHE A 10 -8.67 26.63 8.60
C PHE A 10 -8.77 25.44 7.64
N PHE A 11 -8.93 25.70 6.34
CA PHE A 11 -9.00 24.65 5.33
C PHE A 11 -7.77 23.74 5.36
N GLU A 12 -6.57 24.31 5.36
CA GLU A 12 -5.32 23.57 5.39
C GLU A 12 -5.13 22.76 6.66
N GLU A 13 -5.54 23.31 7.81
CA GLU A 13 -5.49 22.61 9.11
C GLU A 13 -6.40 21.38 9.12
N ILE A 14 -7.65 21.53 8.66
CA ILE A 14 -8.60 20.42 8.61
C ILE A 14 -8.15 19.37 7.59
N LEU A 15 -7.67 19.78 6.41
CA LEU A 15 -7.16 18.85 5.40
C LEU A 15 -5.97 18.03 5.92
N ALA A 16 -5.02 18.68 6.59
CA ALA A 16 -3.88 17.99 7.19
C ALA A 16 -4.33 16.98 8.25
N ARG A 17 -5.32 17.35 9.07
CA ARG A 17 -5.91 16.46 10.07
C ARG A 17 -6.63 15.27 9.44
N MET A 18 -7.46 15.48 8.40
CA MET A 18 -8.14 14.41 7.68
C MET A 18 -7.14 13.37 7.15
N LYS A 19 -6.09 13.81 6.46
CA LYS A 19 -5.05 12.91 5.92
C LYS A 19 -4.34 12.12 7.02
N ALA A 20 -4.00 12.77 8.13
CA ALA A 20 -3.35 12.11 9.27
C ALA A 20 -4.26 11.04 9.90
N GLU A 21 -5.55 11.32 10.06
CA GLU A 21 -6.52 10.36 10.61
C GLU A 21 -6.76 9.18 9.66
N ILE A 22 -6.85 9.42 8.34
CA ILE A 22 -6.94 8.35 7.33
C ILE A 22 -5.71 7.43 7.41
N LEU A 23 -4.50 7.99 7.47
CA LEU A 23 -3.27 7.20 7.59
C LEU A 23 -3.23 6.39 8.90
N ALA A 24 -3.74 6.96 10.00
CA ALA A 24 -3.85 6.25 11.28
C ALA A 24 -4.84 5.07 11.18
N ASP A 25 -5.99 5.26 10.56
CA ASP A 25 -6.97 4.19 10.34
C ASP A 25 -6.44 3.11 9.36
N MET A 26 -5.67 3.51 8.34
CA MET A 26 -5.00 2.57 7.43
C MET A 26 -3.89 1.76 8.13
N SER A 27 -3.00 2.41 8.87
CA SER A 27 -1.91 1.75 9.60
C SER A 27 -2.39 0.79 10.70
N THR A 28 -3.59 1.03 11.23
CA THR A 28 -4.24 0.14 12.19
C THR A 28 -5.17 -0.88 11.51
N GLY A 29 -5.19 -0.95 10.17
CA GLY A 29 -6.02 -1.89 9.41
C GLY A 29 -7.54 -1.72 9.63
N ARG A 30 -7.97 -0.57 10.17
CA ARG A 30 -9.39 -0.22 10.28
C ARG A 30 -9.96 0.12 8.91
N VAL A 31 -9.15 0.76 8.08
CA VAL A 31 -9.36 0.96 6.65
C VAL A 31 -8.28 0.16 5.90
N PRO A 32 -8.60 -0.58 4.83
CA PRO A 32 -7.57 -1.23 4.03
C PRO A 32 -6.65 -0.20 3.35
N ALA A 33 -5.35 -0.47 3.36
CA ALA A 33 -4.35 0.43 2.77
C ALA A 33 -4.48 0.58 1.24
N PHE A 34 -5.24 -0.29 0.57
CA PHE A 34 -5.50 -0.22 -0.88
C PHE A 34 -6.70 0.68 -1.24
N VAL A 35 -7.34 1.33 -0.27
CA VAL A 35 -8.42 2.28 -0.57
C VAL A 35 -7.86 3.49 -1.31
N THR A 36 -8.35 3.72 -2.53
CA THR A 36 -7.84 4.76 -3.44
C THR A 36 -8.80 5.91 -3.70
N SER A 37 -10.00 5.91 -3.10
CA SER A 37 -10.94 7.03 -3.18
C SER A 37 -11.50 7.37 -1.80
N PHE A 38 -11.91 8.63 -1.62
CA PHE A 38 -12.54 9.05 -0.37
C PHE A 38 -13.89 8.35 -0.18
N GLY A 39 -14.62 8.10 -1.28
CA GLY A 39 -15.88 7.37 -1.26
C GLY A 39 -15.76 5.96 -0.69
N ASP A 40 -14.71 5.22 -1.07
CA ASP A 40 -14.48 3.84 -0.61
C ASP A 40 -14.19 3.77 0.91
N LEU A 41 -13.75 4.86 1.55
CA LEU A 41 -13.60 4.91 3.00
C LEU A 41 -14.93 4.64 3.72
N HIS A 42 -16.07 4.99 3.11
CA HIS A 42 -17.40 4.78 3.69
C HIS A 42 -17.81 3.32 3.82
N ASP A 43 -17.15 2.41 3.11
CA ASP A 43 -17.37 0.97 3.28
C ASP A 43 -16.78 0.44 4.60
N HIS A 44 -15.95 1.26 5.28
CA HIS A 44 -15.20 0.87 6.48
C HIS A 44 -15.49 1.74 7.69
N VAL A 45 -15.65 3.05 7.50
CA VAL A 45 -15.82 4.04 8.57
C VAL A 45 -16.78 5.15 8.11
N ASP A 46 -17.29 5.98 9.04
CA ASP A 46 -17.95 7.21 8.62
C ASP A 46 -16.90 8.26 8.25
N ALA A 47 -16.53 8.33 6.96
CA ALA A 47 -15.50 9.24 6.49
C ALA A 47 -15.86 10.72 6.68
N ASN A 48 -17.12 11.06 6.95
CA ASN A 48 -17.51 12.45 7.28
C ASN A 48 -17.00 12.90 8.65
N GLU A 49 -16.58 11.97 9.52
CA GLU A 49 -16.02 12.31 10.82
C GLU A 49 -14.56 12.77 10.73
N TYR A 50 -13.86 12.47 9.63
CA TYR A 50 -12.47 12.87 9.44
C TYR A 50 -12.29 14.39 9.48
N GLY A 51 -11.15 14.83 10.01
CA GLY A 51 -10.84 16.24 10.21
C GLY A 51 -11.57 16.85 11.39
N GLY A 52 -12.33 16.05 12.14
CA GLY A 52 -13.21 16.54 13.20
C GLY A 52 -14.39 17.36 12.67
N LEU A 53 -14.81 17.17 11.42
CA LEU A 53 -15.90 17.93 10.81
C LEU A 53 -17.25 17.78 11.55
N CYS A 54 -17.39 16.73 12.36
CA CYS A 54 -18.53 16.49 13.24
C CYS A 54 -18.32 16.96 14.69
N GLU A 55 -17.15 17.51 15.05
CA GLU A 55 -16.86 18.01 16.38
C GLU A 55 -17.45 19.40 16.59
N ASP A 56 -18.15 19.61 17.71
CA ASP A 56 -18.82 20.89 18.03
C ASP A 56 -17.88 22.10 17.86
N GLY A 57 -16.63 22.01 18.34
CA GLY A 57 -15.66 23.10 18.24
C GLY A 57 -15.23 23.44 16.81
N VAL A 58 -15.12 22.43 15.95
CA VAL A 58 -14.77 22.61 14.53
C VAL A 58 -15.97 23.18 13.77
N ILE A 59 -17.17 22.68 14.04
CA ILE A 59 -18.43 23.18 13.47
C ILE A 59 -18.65 24.65 13.85
N GLU A 60 -18.49 25.00 15.14
CA GLU A 60 -18.62 26.38 15.63
C GLU A 60 -17.62 27.32 14.97
N LEU A 61 -16.34 26.92 14.92
CA LEU A 61 -15.30 27.71 14.28
C LEU A 61 -15.56 27.86 12.78
N GLY A 62 -15.87 26.77 12.07
CA GLY A 62 -16.19 26.77 10.65
C GLY A 62 -17.38 27.69 10.33
N ASN A 63 -18.49 27.56 11.06
CA ASN A 63 -19.65 28.43 10.90
C ASN A 63 -19.34 29.91 11.16
N SER A 64 -18.41 30.21 12.07
CA SER A 64 -17.97 31.59 12.33
C SER A 64 -17.12 32.18 11.20
N LEU A 65 -16.44 31.33 10.43
CA LEU A 65 -15.59 31.71 9.30
C LEU A 65 -16.35 31.72 7.98
N PHE A 66 -17.36 30.87 7.85
CA PHE A 66 -18.16 30.65 6.64
C PHE A 66 -19.62 30.99 6.94
N THR A 67 -19.94 32.28 7.03
CA THR A 67 -21.19 32.76 7.64
C THR A 67 -22.43 32.77 6.74
N GLU A 68 -22.35 32.26 5.50
CA GLU A 68 -23.51 32.22 4.59
C GLU A 68 -24.49 31.12 5.02
N ARG A 69 -25.39 31.46 5.95
CA ARG A 69 -26.48 30.60 6.40
C ARG A 69 -27.68 30.66 5.45
N THR A 70 -28.06 29.51 4.93
CA THR A 70 -29.32 29.31 4.19
C THR A 70 -30.45 28.84 5.09
N ASP A 71 -30.15 28.16 6.20
CA ASP A 71 -31.12 27.64 7.17
C ASP A 71 -30.61 27.85 8.62
N PRO A 72 -31.39 28.46 9.53
CA PRO A 72 -31.02 28.61 10.93
C PRO A 72 -31.05 27.31 11.75
N ASP A 73 -31.73 26.26 11.29
CA ASP A 73 -31.91 24.99 12.00
C ASP A 73 -30.86 23.93 11.60
N THR A 74 -29.94 24.24 10.68
CA THR A 74 -28.83 23.35 10.33
C THR A 74 -27.60 23.60 11.21
N LEU A 75 -26.92 22.50 11.60
CA LEU A 75 -25.68 22.55 12.38
C LEU A 75 -24.54 23.22 11.59
N GLN A 76 -24.57 23.17 10.26
CA GLN A 76 -23.58 23.79 9.38
C GLN A 76 -24.23 24.79 8.42
N THR A 77 -23.52 25.87 8.10
CA THR A 77 -23.90 26.80 7.03
C THR A 77 -23.71 26.16 5.66
N GLN A 78 -24.38 26.66 4.60
CA GLN A 78 -24.14 26.15 3.25
C GLN A 78 -22.68 26.34 2.83
N ALA A 79 -22.09 27.48 3.16
CA ALA A 79 -20.68 27.72 2.87
C ALA A 79 -19.74 26.76 3.63
N MET A 80 -20.11 26.30 4.82
CA MET A 80 -19.35 25.27 5.53
C MET A 80 -19.50 23.89 4.86
N MET A 81 -20.71 23.54 4.41
CA MET A 81 -20.94 22.31 3.65
C MET A 81 -20.13 22.30 2.34
N ASP A 82 -20.10 23.42 1.62
CA ASP A 82 -19.30 23.56 0.41
C ASP A 82 -17.80 23.38 0.70
N VAL A 83 -17.33 23.93 1.83
CA VAL A 83 -15.94 23.71 2.30
C VAL A 83 -15.66 22.26 2.69
N SER A 84 -16.61 21.60 3.35
CA SER A 84 -16.51 20.17 3.66
C SER A 84 -16.41 19.33 2.39
N ASN A 85 -17.22 19.63 1.36
CA ASN A 85 -17.13 18.94 0.07
C ASN A 85 -15.76 19.20 -0.58
N ASP A 86 -15.29 20.46 -0.60
CA ASP A 86 -13.96 20.80 -1.13
C ASP A 86 -12.84 20.02 -0.40
N LEU A 87 -12.96 19.83 0.93
CA LEU A 87 -12.00 19.04 1.72
C LEU A 87 -12.03 17.55 1.35
N GLN A 88 -13.23 16.99 1.16
CA GLN A 88 -13.40 15.60 0.73
C GLN A 88 -12.83 15.37 -0.66
N ASP A 89 -13.07 16.30 -1.60
CA ASP A 89 -12.52 16.25 -2.96
C ASP A 89 -10.97 16.30 -2.95
N GLU A 90 -10.36 17.15 -2.11
CA GLU A 90 -8.89 17.21 -1.96
C GLU A 90 -8.31 15.92 -1.34
N CYS A 91 -9.03 15.28 -0.43
CA CYS A 91 -8.65 13.96 0.09
C CYS A 91 -8.81 12.87 -0.97
N ASP A 92 -9.88 12.92 -1.77
CA ASP A 92 -10.15 11.96 -2.85
C ASP A 92 -9.05 12.02 -3.93
N GLU A 93 -8.67 13.21 -4.39
CA GLU A 93 -7.59 13.39 -5.34
C GLU A 93 -6.23 12.94 -4.76
N TRP A 94 -5.98 13.20 -3.48
CA TRP A 94 -4.77 12.73 -2.78
C TRP A 94 -4.71 11.19 -2.67
N LEU A 95 -5.84 10.53 -2.42
CA LEU A 95 -5.92 9.07 -2.37
C LEU A 95 -5.72 8.46 -3.76
N LYS A 96 -6.38 9.01 -4.79
CA LYS A 96 -6.25 8.56 -6.19
C LYS A 96 -4.85 8.72 -6.74
N ALA A 97 -4.15 9.79 -6.33
CA ALA A 97 -2.76 10.01 -6.71
C ALA A 97 -1.78 8.99 -6.09
N GLY A 98 -2.21 8.24 -5.05
CA GLY A 98 -1.35 7.30 -4.32
C GLY A 98 -0.37 7.96 -3.37
N ASP A 99 -0.46 9.28 -3.15
CA ASP A 99 0.46 10.04 -2.30
C ASP A 99 0.46 9.59 -0.83
N HIS A 100 -0.59 8.90 -0.39
CA HIS A 100 -0.71 8.32 0.96
C HIS A 100 0.29 7.18 1.18
N PHE A 101 0.64 6.41 0.14
CA PHE A 101 1.64 5.34 0.24
C PHE A 101 3.03 5.87 0.63
N ALA A 102 3.38 7.08 0.19
CA ALA A 102 4.66 7.70 0.55
C ALA A 102 4.72 8.21 2.00
N GLN A 103 3.56 8.34 2.66
CA GLN A 103 3.43 8.91 4.01
C GLN A 103 3.12 7.85 5.07
N MET A 104 2.80 6.62 4.68
CA MET A 104 2.70 5.52 5.62
C MET A 104 4.10 5.16 6.15
N PRO A 105 4.28 4.98 7.47
CA PRO A 105 5.56 4.53 8.02
C PRO A 105 5.95 3.23 7.33
N HIS A 106 7.13 3.22 6.71
CA HIS A 106 7.67 2.18 5.82
C HIS A 106 7.11 0.80 6.13
N PHE A 107 5.97 0.48 5.50
CA PHE A 107 5.50 -0.88 5.46
C PHE A 107 6.19 -1.48 4.26
N PRO A 108 7.08 -2.47 4.44
CA PRO A 108 7.81 -3.03 3.32
C PRO A 108 6.80 -3.63 2.33
N GLY A 109 6.60 -3.01 1.18
CA GLY A 109 5.54 -3.34 0.24
C GLY A 109 5.54 -2.43 -0.98
N PHE A 110 4.70 -2.75 -1.96
CA PHE A 110 4.59 -2.02 -3.22
C PHE A 110 3.18 -2.11 -3.81
N GLU A 111 2.77 -1.10 -4.57
CA GLU A 111 1.47 -1.05 -5.22
C GLU A 111 1.53 -1.74 -6.61
N HIS A 112 0.46 -2.45 -6.96
CA HIS A 112 0.28 -3.11 -8.25
C HIS A 112 -1.22 -3.19 -8.62
N GLU A 113 -1.62 -2.55 -9.72
CA GLU A 113 -3.01 -2.53 -10.23
C GLU A 113 -4.05 -2.04 -9.20
N GLY A 114 -3.68 -1.02 -8.42
CA GLY A 114 -4.47 -0.49 -7.32
C GLY A 114 -4.38 -1.32 -6.03
N MET A 115 -3.50 -2.32 -5.98
CA MET A 115 -3.39 -3.26 -4.86
C MET A 115 -2.02 -3.16 -4.19
N LEU A 116 -2.01 -2.78 -2.92
CA LEU A 116 -0.79 -2.77 -2.12
C LEU A 116 -0.40 -4.21 -1.73
N ILE A 117 0.74 -4.67 -2.24
CA ILE A 117 1.39 -5.93 -1.88
C ILE A 117 2.43 -5.64 -0.80
N THR A 118 2.10 -5.95 0.44
CA THR A 118 3.01 -5.82 1.58
C THR A 118 3.79 -7.10 1.84
N ASN A 119 4.90 -7.01 2.56
CA ASN A 119 5.60 -8.18 3.09
C ASN A 119 4.60 -8.92 3.99
N PRO A 120 4.19 -10.14 3.60
CA PRO A 120 3.11 -10.83 4.29
C PRO A 120 3.50 -11.35 5.68
N THR A 121 4.75 -11.07 6.08
CA THR A 121 5.30 -11.41 7.40
C THR A 121 5.58 -10.18 8.27
N ALA A 122 5.52 -8.96 7.72
CA ALA A 122 5.88 -7.74 8.42
C ALA A 122 4.61 -7.05 8.96
N GLU A 123 4.10 -7.40 10.14
CA GLU A 123 2.95 -6.66 10.68
C GLU A 123 2.91 -6.59 12.21
N ALA A 124 2.49 -5.43 12.74
CA ALA A 124 2.44 -5.12 14.16
C ALA A 124 1.39 -5.94 14.96
N ARG A 125 0.45 -6.61 14.28
CA ARG A 125 -0.68 -7.35 14.90
C ARG A 125 -0.51 -8.87 14.98
N GLY A 126 0.64 -9.40 14.57
CA GLY A 126 0.95 -10.84 14.64
C GLY A 126 0.64 -11.60 13.35
N LYS A 127 0.81 -12.94 13.40
CA LYS A 127 0.81 -13.84 12.23
C LYS A 127 -0.54 -13.82 11.50
N MET A 128 -0.54 -13.43 10.22
CA MET A 128 -1.69 -13.54 9.31
C MET A 128 -1.58 -14.77 8.42
N SER A 129 -2.71 -15.34 8.00
CA SER A 129 -2.74 -16.53 7.15
C SER A 129 -2.48 -16.18 5.68
N PRO A 130 -1.95 -17.09 4.86
CA PRO A 130 -1.71 -16.86 3.43
C PRO A 130 -2.93 -16.31 2.68
N GLU A 131 -4.13 -16.75 3.06
CA GLU A 131 -5.39 -16.33 2.44
C GLU A 131 -5.64 -14.83 2.60
N HIS A 132 -5.16 -14.22 3.69
CA HIS A 132 -5.26 -12.78 3.91
C HIS A 132 -4.58 -11.97 2.79
N TYR A 133 -3.45 -12.49 2.29
CA TYR A 133 -2.67 -11.87 1.23
C TYR A 133 -3.06 -12.38 -0.17
N GLY A 134 -4.15 -13.14 -0.27
CA GLY A 134 -4.59 -13.76 -1.51
C GLY A 134 -3.70 -14.90 -1.99
N PHE A 135 -2.89 -15.48 -1.10
CA PHE A 135 -2.13 -16.70 -1.38
C PHE A 135 -2.94 -17.94 -1.01
N GLU A 136 -2.70 -19.02 -1.75
CA GLU A 136 -3.18 -20.36 -1.44
C GLU A 136 -2.00 -21.26 -1.06
N VAL A 137 -2.21 -22.23 -0.18
CA VAL A 137 -1.18 -23.24 0.10
C VAL A 137 -1.24 -24.31 -0.99
N VAL A 138 -0.12 -24.50 -1.69
CA VAL A 138 0.03 -25.51 -2.76
C VAL A 138 1.11 -26.52 -2.41
N SER A 139 0.99 -27.73 -2.97
CA SER A 139 2.10 -28.68 -2.99
C SER A 139 2.99 -28.44 -4.21
N THR A 140 4.29 -28.36 -4.00
CA THR A 140 5.31 -28.18 -5.05
C THR A 140 5.96 -29.50 -5.48
N GLY A 141 5.51 -30.63 -4.92
CA GLY A 141 6.06 -31.97 -5.16
C GLY A 141 7.04 -32.44 -4.07
N GLY A 142 7.31 -33.74 -3.99
CA GLY A 142 8.24 -34.29 -3.00
C GLY A 142 7.81 -34.18 -1.53
N GLY A 143 6.54 -33.82 -1.28
CA GLY A 143 6.05 -33.48 0.06
C GLY A 143 6.24 -32.01 0.44
N CYS A 144 6.85 -31.20 -0.43
CA CYS A 144 7.06 -29.78 -0.21
C CYS A 144 5.77 -28.98 -0.42
N THR A 145 5.69 -27.84 0.27
CA THR A 145 4.55 -26.91 0.22
C THR A 145 5.03 -25.46 0.13
N ALA A 146 4.21 -24.60 -0.47
CA ALA A 146 4.48 -23.17 -0.60
C ALA A 146 3.17 -22.37 -0.58
N TRP A 147 3.24 -21.10 -0.23
CA TRP A 147 2.18 -20.13 -0.54
C TRP A 147 2.30 -19.76 -2.01
N ALA A 148 1.25 -19.96 -2.80
CA ALA A 148 1.21 -19.57 -4.19
C ALA A 148 0.21 -18.46 -4.42
N ARG A 149 0.57 -17.51 -5.28
CA ARG A 149 -0.37 -16.53 -5.80
C ARG A 149 -0.10 -16.34 -7.27
N LYS A 150 -1.15 -16.42 -8.09
CA LYS A 150 -1.07 -16.05 -9.50
C LYS A 150 -0.98 -14.53 -9.62
N ILE A 151 -0.03 -14.06 -10.41
CA ILE A 151 0.00 -12.66 -10.86
C ILE A 151 -0.91 -12.54 -12.06
N ASP A 152 -0.74 -13.44 -13.05
CA ASP A 152 -1.60 -13.55 -14.22
C ASP A 152 -1.66 -15.00 -14.73
N ASP A 153 -2.17 -15.20 -15.95
CA ASP A 153 -2.25 -16.52 -16.59
C ASP A 153 -0.89 -17.17 -16.89
N ARG A 154 0.21 -16.41 -16.82
CA ARG A 154 1.56 -16.82 -17.20
C ARG A 154 2.56 -16.80 -16.06
N LEU A 155 2.26 -16.10 -14.98
CA LEU A 155 3.18 -15.89 -13.87
C LEU A 155 2.53 -16.19 -12.52
N ARG A 156 3.32 -16.81 -11.65
CA ARG A 156 2.95 -17.02 -10.25
C ARG A 156 4.13 -16.77 -9.33
N VAL A 157 3.81 -16.36 -8.12
CA VAL A 157 4.76 -16.18 -7.02
C VAL A 157 4.58 -17.34 -6.06
N LEU A 158 5.69 -17.92 -5.61
CA LEU A 158 5.75 -18.93 -4.56
C LEU A 158 6.54 -18.40 -3.36
N LEU A 159 6.01 -18.53 -2.15
CA LEU A 159 6.74 -18.27 -0.90
C LEU A 159 6.88 -19.58 -0.13
N THR A 160 8.08 -19.84 0.37
CA THR A 160 8.43 -21.06 1.10
C THR A 160 9.56 -20.77 2.08
N ASP A 161 9.87 -21.70 2.98
CA ASP A 161 11.05 -21.60 3.86
C ASP A 161 12.36 -21.44 3.05
N THR A 162 13.47 -21.22 3.75
CA THR A 162 14.79 -21.03 3.10
C THR A 162 15.34 -22.25 2.35
N VAL A 163 14.66 -23.39 2.40
CA VAL A 163 15.07 -24.64 1.75
C VAL A 163 14.05 -25.16 0.73
N GLY A 164 12.95 -24.43 0.51
CA GLY A 164 11.91 -24.81 -0.45
C GLY A 164 11.01 -25.96 -0.01
N THR A 165 10.90 -26.24 1.28
CA THR A 165 10.21 -27.43 1.79
C THR A 165 8.86 -27.15 2.42
N SER A 166 8.72 -26.02 3.11
CA SER A 166 7.53 -25.71 3.90
C SER A 166 6.93 -24.37 3.50
N HIS A 167 5.60 -24.30 3.63
CA HIS A 167 4.84 -23.06 3.58
C HIS A 167 4.78 -22.38 4.97
N ASP A 168 5.25 -23.05 6.03
CA ASP A 168 5.34 -22.51 7.38
C ASP A 168 6.59 -21.61 7.51
N ILE A 169 6.56 -20.46 6.83
CA ILE A 169 7.60 -19.41 6.82
C ILE A 169 7.71 -18.62 8.14
N MET A 170 7.15 -19.16 9.23
CA MET A 170 6.77 -18.41 10.43
C MET A 170 7.75 -18.55 11.60
N ASP A 171 8.73 -19.45 11.50
CA ASP A 171 9.74 -19.72 12.54
C ASP A 171 11.17 -19.42 12.05
N ASP A 172 11.33 -19.03 10.79
CA ASP A 172 12.62 -18.67 10.19
C ASP A 172 12.82 -17.15 10.18
N ASP A 173 14.07 -16.68 10.29
CA ASP A 173 14.41 -15.26 10.11
C ASP A 173 14.26 -14.83 8.64
N GLN A 174 14.11 -15.78 7.72
CA GLN A 174 14.09 -15.59 6.29
C GLN A 174 13.13 -16.57 5.59
N PHE A 175 12.67 -16.21 4.41
CA PHE A 175 11.87 -17.06 3.54
C PHE A 175 12.31 -16.91 2.08
N MET A 176 12.08 -17.93 1.26
CA MET A 176 12.29 -17.84 -0.18
C MET A 176 11.05 -17.32 -0.89
N LEU A 177 11.27 -16.39 -1.80
CA LEU A 177 10.31 -15.90 -2.78
C LEU A 177 10.76 -16.37 -4.17
N GLY A 178 9.93 -17.09 -4.90
CA GLY A 178 10.23 -17.55 -6.24
C GLY A 178 9.21 -17.05 -7.27
N LEU A 179 9.67 -16.42 -8.34
CA LEU A 179 8.85 -16.13 -9.51
C LEU A 179 8.93 -17.30 -10.48
N HIS A 180 7.78 -17.81 -10.86
CA HIS A 180 7.64 -18.95 -11.77
C HIS A 180 6.71 -18.60 -12.92
N ASP A 181 6.90 -19.26 -14.05
CA ASP A 181 5.90 -19.24 -15.12
C ASP A 181 4.73 -20.22 -14.86
N ASP A 182 3.80 -20.30 -15.81
CA ASP A 182 2.62 -21.17 -15.78
C ASP A 182 2.93 -22.65 -15.95
N GLU A 183 4.05 -22.98 -16.59
CA GLU A 183 4.59 -24.35 -16.65
C GLU A 183 5.28 -24.75 -15.33
N GLY A 184 5.50 -23.78 -14.44
CA GLY A 184 6.15 -23.97 -13.16
C GLY A 184 7.67 -23.94 -13.25
N GLN A 185 8.23 -23.46 -14.35
CA GLN A 185 9.66 -23.17 -14.46
C GLN A 185 9.99 -21.97 -13.57
N GLU A 186 11.05 -22.14 -12.79
CA GLU A 186 11.64 -21.06 -12.00
C GLU A 186 12.27 -20.02 -12.94
N LEU A 187 11.82 -18.77 -12.81
CA LEU A 187 12.40 -17.63 -13.50
C LEU A 187 13.39 -16.90 -12.60
N ALA A 188 13.11 -16.85 -11.31
CA ALA A 188 13.96 -16.21 -10.32
C ALA A 188 13.60 -16.65 -8.89
N ILE A 189 14.59 -16.63 -8.00
CA ILE A 189 14.42 -16.84 -6.56
C ILE A 189 15.18 -15.77 -5.78
N TRP A 190 14.55 -15.30 -4.71
CA TRP A 190 15.11 -14.40 -3.73
C TRP A 190 14.95 -14.99 -2.34
N THR A 191 15.84 -14.59 -1.42
CA THR A 191 15.67 -14.81 0.01
C THR A 191 15.28 -13.48 0.64
N MET A 192 14.15 -13.46 1.33
CA MET A 192 13.60 -12.30 2.00
C MET A 192 13.70 -12.50 3.51
N ALA A 193 13.91 -11.43 4.27
CA ALA A 193 13.79 -11.49 5.71
C ALA A 193 12.31 -11.52 6.11
N VAL A 194 11.98 -12.32 7.11
CA VAL A 194 10.71 -12.19 7.82
C VAL A 194 10.71 -10.82 8.48
N GLY A 195 9.70 -10.00 8.19
CA GLY A 195 9.70 -8.60 8.58
C GLY A 195 9.68 -8.42 10.08
N VAL A 196 10.79 -7.96 10.66
CA VAL A 196 10.79 -7.35 11.99
C VAL A 196 10.49 -5.87 11.80
N VAL A 197 9.31 -5.42 12.22
CA VAL A 197 9.04 -3.97 12.32
C VAL A 197 10.07 -3.40 13.31
N PRO A 198 10.98 -2.52 12.89
CA PRO A 198 11.94 -1.92 13.82
C PRO A 198 11.16 -1.15 14.89
N ASP A 199 11.57 -1.25 16.16
CA ASP A 199 11.16 -0.26 17.15
C ASP A 199 11.53 1.14 16.62
N ASP A 200 10.66 2.14 16.89
CA ASP A 200 10.60 3.53 16.37
C ASP A 200 11.93 4.34 16.22
N ASP A 201 13.08 3.80 16.62
CA ASP A 201 14.38 4.46 16.64
C ASP A 201 15.29 4.16 15.43
N ALA A 202 14.87 3.35 14.45
CA ALA A 202 15.66 3.08 13.25
C ALA A 202 15.58 4.25 12.24
N PRO A 203 16.71 4.74 11.68
CA PRO A 203 16.68 5.78 10.67
C PRO A 203 15.94 5.28 9.41
N PRO A 204 15.09 6.12 8.78
CA PRO A 204 14.38 5.73 7.57
C PRO A 204 15.37 5.35 6.47
N ALA A 205 15.15 4.20 5.84
CA ALA A 205 15.86 3.85 4.61
C ALA A 205 15.53 4.87 3.53
N GLU A 206 16.51 5.31 2.74
CA GLU A 206 16.29 6.28 1.67
C GLU A 206 15.23 5.74 0.69
N ALA A 207 14.07 6.39 0.67
CA ALA A 207 12.97 6.04 -0.21
C ALA A 207 13.38 6.25 -1.68
N ALA A 208 13.41 5.18 -2.45
CA ALA A 208 13.51 5.28 -3.90
C ALA A 208 12.22 5.93 -4.42
N THR A 209 12.32 7.10 -5.06
CA THR A 209 11.19 7.78 -5.68
C THR A 209 10.62 6.93 -6.82
N ALA A 210 9.45 6.34 -6.60
CA ALA A 210 8.72 5.58 -7.61
C ALA A 210 8.05 6.53 -8.61
N VAL A 211 8.32 6.34 -9.90
CA VAL A 211 7.62 6.98 -11.01
C VAL A 211 6.54 6.01 -11.49
N ALA A 212 5.33 6.51 -11.73
CA ALA A 212 4.22 5.71 -12.24
C ALA A 212 4.62 4.99 -13.55
N PRO A 213 4.51 3.65 -13.64
CA PRO A 213 4.92 2.89 -14.82
C PRO A 213 3.89 3.05 -15.95
N GLU A 214 4.32 3.38 -17.16
CA GLU A 214 3.46 3.62 -18.33
C GLU A 214 3.27 2.35 -19.19
N SER A 215 3.88 1.22 -18.79
CA SER A 215 3.87 -0.03 -19.55
C SER A 215 3.85 -1.30 -18.68
N ARG A 216 3.32 -2.41 -19.22
CA ARG A 216 3.30 -3.76 -18.58
C ARG A 216 4.70 -4.24 -18.15
N GLU A 217 5.74 -3.82 -18.84
CA GLU A 217 7.14 -4.11 -18.52
C GLU A 217 7.64 -3.25 -17.36
N GLU A 218 7.21 -2.00 -17.23
CA GLU A 218 7.55 -1.20 -16.04
C GLU A 218 6.76 -1.62 -14.80
N ILE A 219 5.56 -2.19 -15.00
CA ILE A 219 4.68 -2.75 -13.96
C ILE A 219 5.32 -3.95 -13.25
N LEU A 220 5.85 -4.92 -14.01
CA LEU A 220 6.52 -6.08 -13.41
C LEU A 220 7.88 -5.69 -12.78
N ALA A 221 8.55 -4.69 -13.35
CA ALA A 221 9.80 -4.15 -12.80
C ALA A 221 9.56 -3.44 -11.47
N SER A 222 8.45 -2.70 -11.35
CA SER A 222 8.02 -2.05 -10.10
C SER A 222 7.68 -3.08 -9.03
N ALA A 223 6.94 -4.14 -9.40
CA ALA A 223 6.58 -5.21 -8.47
C ALA A 223 7.79 -5.93 -7.89
N LEU A 224 8.75 -6.27 -8.75
CA LEU A 224 9.99 -6.91 -8.31
C LEU A 224 10.88 -5.96 -7.51
N ARG A 225 10.98 -4.68 -7.88
CA ARG A 225 11.69 -3.65 -7.09
C ARG A 225 11.06 -3.44 -5.70
N GLY A 226 9.73 -3.54 -5.62
CA GLY A 226 8.96 -3.47 -4.39
C GLY A 226 9.21 -4.62 -3.42
N LEU A 227 9.23 -5.85 -3.93
CA LEU A 227 9.64 -7.05 -3.18
C LEU A 227 11.09 -6.93 -2.65
N MET A 228 11.94 -6.19 -3.36
CA MET A 228 13.36 -6.04 -3.06
C MET A 228 13.68 -4.98 -1.98
N ALA A 229 12.83 -3.97 -1.77
CA ALA A 229 13.04 -2.93 -0.75
C ALA A 229 13.01 -3.46 0.70
N VAL A 230 12.66 -4.72 0.88
CA VAL A 230 12.42 -5.39 2.18
C VAL A 230 13.55 -6.35 2.57
N ALA A 231 14.41 -6.71 1.63
CA ALA A 231 15.53 -7.61 1.87
C ALA A 231 16.78 -6.83 2.32
N THR A 232 17.62 -7.43 3.16
CA THR A 232 18.94 -6.89 3.53
C THR A 232 19.99 -7.33 2.48
N TRP A 233 20.75 -6.40 1.89
CA TRP A 233 21.52 -6.62 0.63
C TRP A 233 23.06 -6.71 0.79
N ASP A 234 23.69 -7.47 -0.13
CA ASP A 234 25.03 -7.23 -0.70
C ASP A 234 24.84 -6.69 -2.14
N GLU A 235 25.12 -5.40 -2.35
CA GLU A 235 24.64 -4.59 -3.49
C GLU A 235 25.07 -5.09 -4.88
N ASP A 236 26.29 -5.64 -5.02
CA ASP A 236 26.86 -5.91 -6.34
C ASP A 236 26.44 -7.28 -6.91
N THR A 237 26.32 -8.29 -6.05
CA THR A 237 26.05 -9.68 -6.48
C THR A 237 24.57 -9.89 -6.80
N ASP A 238 23.68 -9.28 -6.00
CA ASP A 238 22.25 -9.54 -6.11
C ASP A 238 21.57 -8.66 -7.16
N ARG A 239 22.16 -7.51 -7.50
CA ARG A 239 21.72 -6.69 -8.63
C ARG A 239 21.93 -7.38 -9.98
N ALA A 240 23.05 -8.08 -10.15
CA ALA A 240 23.31 -8.83 -11.38
C ALA A 240 22.34 -10.01 -11.58
N LYS A 241 21.98 -10.71 -10.48
CA LYS A 241 20.95 -11.76 -10.53
C LYS A 241 19.58 -11.19 -10.86
N PHE A 242 19.25 -10.02 -10.32
CA PHE A 242 18.02 -9.30 -10.62
C PHE A 242 17.94 -8.93 -12.10
N ASP A 243 18.96 -8.27 -12.65
CA ASP A 243 18.94 -7.84 -14.06
C ASP A 243 18.78 -9.06 -15.00
N ALA A 244 19.39 -10.20 -14.67
CA ALA A 244 19.24 -11.44 -15.42
C ALA A 244 17.82 -12.05 -15.30
N ALA A 245 17.26 -12.11 -14.10
CA ALA A 245 15.88 -12.55 -13.85
C ALA A 245 14.86 -11.67 -14.57
N TRP A 246 15.11 -10.36 -14.57
CA TRP A 246 14.30 -9.35 -15.21
C TRP A 246 14.25 -9.55 -16.72
N GLU A 247 15.41 -9.68 -17.37
CA GLU A 247 15.48 -9.97 -18.80
C GLU A 247 14.73 -11.27 -19.16
N GLN A 248 14.81 -12.29 -18.31
CA GLN A 248 14.15 -13.57 -18.55
C GLN A 248 12.62 -13.46 -18.42
N ALA A 249 12.12 -12.75 -17.41
CA ALA A 249 10.69 -12.48 -17.25
C ALA A 249 10.13 -11.66 -18.44
N GLN A 250 10.88 -10.66 -18.94
CA GLN A 250 10.49 -9.90 -20.12
C GLN A 250 10.35 -10.78 -21.38
N ARG A 251 11.22 -11.78 -21.56
CA ARG A 251 11.12 -12.74 -22.67
C ARG A 251 9.84 -13.58 -22.59
N VAL A 252 9.53 -14.11 -21.41
CA VAL A 252 8.30 -14.89 -21.17
C VAL A 252 7.05 -14.04 -21.43
N LEU A 253 7.02 -12.79 -20.95
CA LEU A 253 5.87 -11.91 -21.11
C LEU A 253 5.65 -11.46 -22.56
N SER A 254 6.73 -11.19 -23.29
CA SER A 254 6.67 -10.81 -24.71
C SER A 254 6.31 -11.99 -25.64
N GLY A 255 6.22 -13.22 -25.12
CA GLY A 255 6.03 -14.42 -25.94
C GLY A 255 7.23 -14.77 -26.81
N SER A 256 8.39 -14.17 -26.51
CA SER A 256 9.66 -14.53 -27.14
C SER A 256 10.17 -15.78 -26.45
N GLN A 257 10.11 -16.94 -27.11
CA GLN A 257 10.74 -18.15 -26.57
C GLN A 257 12.23 -17.91 -26.32
N PRO A 258 12.82 -18.58 -25.30
CA PRO A 258 14.26 -18.52 -25.04
C PRO A 258 15.11 -18.99 -26.22
#